data_AF-A0AAU6PU32-F1
#
_entry.id   AF-A0AAU6PU32-F1
#
_cell.length_a   1.000
_cell.length_b   1.000
_cell.length_c   1.000
_cell.angle_alpha   90.00
_cell.angle_beta   90.00
_cell.angle_gamma   90.00
#
_symmetry.space_group_name_H-M   'P 1'
#
loop_
_entity.id
_entity.type
_entity.pdbx_description
1 polymer ?
#
loop_
_entity_poly.entity_id
_entity_poly.type
_entity_poly.pdbx_seq_one_letter_code
_entity_poly.pdbx_strand_id
1 'polypeptide(L)'
;MKDEFKAGDLVFEVDEYYSEIKLASVIRVDPDAGDSLAIETKNNSYASYGRNSVESKLPSVFYATPENRQALVTLYGEDAVPELPLRGSELTRKLLEKQKYVLCLVSNINEDKARRNDPPKVGVVSGVISDWFRLADESVAEFAVPVDNNGNEITEIESC
;
A
#
# COMPACT_ATOMS: atom_id res chain seq x y z
N MET A 1 17.82 12.95 -0.49
CA MET A 1 17.67 11.65 -1.17
C MET A 1 16.33 11.71 -1.87
N LYS A 2 16.29 11.56 -3.20
CA LYS A 2 15.02 11.39 -3.92
C LYS A 2 14.64 9.94 -3.70
N ASP A 3 13.57 9.69 -2.96
CA ASP A 3 12.93 8.37 -2.98
C ASP A 3 12.36 8.20 -4.40
N GLU A 4 13.08 7.43 -5.21
CA GLU A 4 12.67 7.08 -6.56
C GLU A 4 11.64 5.96 -6.47
N PHE A 5 10.60 6.02 -7.29
CA PHE A 5 9.63 4.93 -7.42
C PHE A 5 10.34 3.62 -7.74
N LYS A 6 9.83 2.51 -7.21
CA LYS A 6 10.23 1.16 -7.58
C LYS A 6 9.04 0.34 -8.03
N ALA A 7 9.32 -0.71 -8.79
CA ALA A 7 8.31 -1.69 -9.15
C ALA A 7 7.59 -2.22 -7.89
N GLY A 8 6.26 -2.27 -7.95
CA GLY A 8 5.39 -2.65 -6.84
C GLY A 8 4.92 -1.51 -5.95
N ASP A 9 5.46 -0.29 -6.08
CA ASP A 9 4.93 0.85 -5.33
C ASP A 9 3.50 1.17 -5.77
N LEU A 10 2.63 1.47 -4.80
CA LEU A 10 1.29 1.97 -5.07
C LEU A 10 1.33 3.48 -5.31
N VAL A 11 0.63 3.93 -6.34
CA VAL A 11 0.59 5.32 -6.78
C VAL A 11 -0.83 5.76 -7.11
N PHE A 12 -1.13 7.02 -6.85
CA PHE A 12 -2.27 7.71 -7.44
C PHE A 12 -1.85 8.25 -8.80
N GLU A 13 -2.57 7.87 -9.84
CA GLU A 13 -2.44 8.38 -11.20
C GLU A 13 -3.58 9.39 -11.43
N VAL A 14 -3.23 10.64 -11.71
CA VAL A 14 -4.17 11.74 -11.91
C VAL A 14 -4.16 12.11 -13.39
N ASP A 15 -5.28 11.86 -14.05
CA ASP A 15 -5.52 12.31 -15.42
C ASP A 15 -6.26 13.65 -15.41
N GLU A 16 -5.54 14.72 -15.74
CA GLU A 16 -6.08 16.09 -15.72
C GLU A 16 -7.16 16.34 -16.79
N TYR A 17 -7.22 15.53 -17.86
CA TYR A 17 -8.22 15.71 -18.92
C TYR A 17 -9.57 15.11 -18.55
N TYR A 18 -9.56 13.94 -17.92
CA TYR A 18 -10.78 13.22 -17.54
C TYR A 18 -11.19 13.46 -16.08
N SER A 19 -10.38 14.21 -15.31
CA SER A 19 -10.56 14.39 -13.86
C SER A 19 -10.69 13.05 -13.14
N GLU A 20 -9.97 12.03 -13.64
CA GLU A 20 -10.02 10.68 -13.13
C GLU A 20 -8.77 10.40 -12.31
N ILE A 21 -8.96 9.94 -11.08
CA ILE A 21 -7.87 9.54 -10.19
C ILE A 21 -7.94 8.03 -10.00
N LYS A 22 -6.86 7.34 -10.38
CA LYS A 22 -6.76 5.88 -10.28
C LYS A 22 -5.70 5.50 -9.26
N LEU A 23 -5.94 4.40 -8.56
CA LEU A 23 -4.91 3.72 -7.81
C LEU A 23 -4.26 2.67 -8.72
N ALA A 24 -2.93 2.69 -8.83
CA ALA A 24 -2.18 1.76 -9.66
C ALA A 24 -0.90 1.30 -8.97
N SER A 25 -0.30 0.21 -9.48
CA SER A 25 1.04 -0.21 -9.09
C SER A 25 2.04 0.13 -10.17
N VAL A 26 3.23 0.59 -9.78
CA VAL A 26 4.38 0.75 -10.68
C VAL A 26 4.83 -0.62 -11.19
N ILE A 27 4.88 -0.80 -12.52
CA ILE A 27 5.45 -1.98 -13.16
C ILE A 27 6.94 -1.79 -13.39
N ARG A 28 7.29 -0.63 -13.97
CA ARG A 28 8.65 -0.34 -14.39
C ARG A 28 8.92 1.16 -14.26
N VAL A 29 10.16 1.45 -13.91
CA VAL A 29 10.73 2.79 -13.98
C VAL A 29 11.82 2.74 -15.04
N ASP A 30 11.76 3.64 -16.01
CA ASP A 30 12.83 3.82 -16.98
C ASP A 30 13.81 4.89 -16.47
N PRO A 31 14.99 4.49 -15.95
CA PRO A 31 15.98 5.45 -15.45
C PRO A 31 16.69 6.20 -16.59
N ASP A 32 16.61 5.72 -17.83
CA ASP A 32 17.30 6.30 -18.99
C ASP A 32 16.46 7.38 -19.71
N ALA A 33 15.24 7.66 -19.21
CA ALA A 33 14.32 8.67 -19.77
C ALA A 33 14.76 10.14 -19.52
N GLY A 34 16.01 10.37 -19.10
CA GLY A 34 16.57 11.70 -18.88
C GLY A 34 16.04 12.38 -17.61
N ASP A 35 15.63 13.65 -17.71
CA ASP A 35 15.15 14.43 -16.56
C ASP A 35 13.76 14.02 -16.04
N SER A 36 13.06 13.14 -16.76
CA SER A 36 11.72 12.65 -16.42
C SER A 36 11.76 11.13 -16.24
N LEU A 37 11.48 10.63 -15.04
CA LEU A 37 11.27 9.20 -14.85
C LEU A 37 9.99 8.79 -15.59
N ALA A 38 10.11 7.92 -16.59
CA ALA A 38 8.94 7.30 -17.20
C ALA A 38 8.50 6.13 -16.32
N ILE A 39 7.29 6.24 -15.78
CA ILE A 39 6.70 5.22 -14.91
C ILE A 39 5.61 4.53 -15.70
N GLU A 40 5.75 3.23 -15.87
CA GLU A 40 4.70 2.37 -16.44
C GLU A 40 3.83 1.85 -15.31
N THR A 41 2.53 2.15 -15.35
CA THR A 41 1.54 1.62 -14.41
C THR A 41 0.78 0.44 -15.03
N LYS A 42 0.20 -0.45 -14.20
CA LYS A 42 -0.67 -1.56 -14.69
C LYS A 42 -1.86 -1.11 -15.53
N ASN A 43 -2.21 0.16 -15.49
CA ASN A 43 -3.28 0.74 -16.29
C ASN A 43 -2.79 1.23 -17.67
N ASN A 44 -1.57 0.88 -18.08
CA ASN A 44 -0.92 1.24 -19.34
C ASN A 44 -0.67 2.74 -19.56
N SER A 45 -0.42 3.48 -18.48
CA SER A 45 -0.06 4.89 -18.58
C SER A 45 1.44 5.07 -18.39
N TYR A 46 2.06 5.84 -19.28
CA TYR A 46 3.39 6.41 -19.07
C TYR A 46 3.21 7.76 -18.37
N ALA A 47 3.71 7.87 -17.14
CA ALA A 47 3.62 9.09 -16.35
C ALA A 47 4.99 9.72 -16.10
N SER A 48 5.05 11.05 -16.05
CA SER A 48 6.26 11.82 -15.74
C SER A 48 6.29 12.26 -14.27
N TYR A 49 7.38 11.98 -13.57
CA TYR A 49 7.57 12.40 -12.17
C TYR A 49 7.89 13.90 -12.04
N GLY A 50 7.17 14.59 -11.15
CA GLY A 50 7.71 15.74 -10.41
C GLY A 50 7.79 17.10 -11.14
N ARG A 51 7.06 17.32 -12.24
CA ARG A 51 6.80 18.67 -12.73
C ARG A 51 5.32 18.84 -13.08
N ASN A 52 4.73 19.92 -12.56
CA ASN A 52 3.54 20.57 -13.11
C ASN A 52 3.89 21.11 -14.52
N SER A 53 4.19 20.21 -15.44
CA SER A 53 4.39 20.54 -16.83
C SER A 53 2.99 20.72 -17.41
N VAL A 54 2.55 21.98 -17.45
CA VAL A 54 1.31 22.43 -18.09
C VAL A 54 1.26 22.04 -19.59
N GLU A 55 2.34 21.47 -20.13
CA GLU A 55 2.48 21.08 -21.53
C GLU A 55 2.55 19.55 -21.77
N SER A 56 2.67 18.71 -20.73
CA SER A 56 2.76 17.25 -20.93
C SER A 56 1.39 16.60 -20.81
N LYS A 57 0.93 15.97 -21.90
CA LYS A 57 -0.30 15.15 -21.98
C LYS A 57 -0.24 13.84 -21.16
N LEU A 58 0.69 13.73 -20.23
CA LEU A 58 0.93 12.51 -19.47
C LEU A 58 0.31 12.64 -18.08
N PRO A 59 -0.34 11.60 -17.56
CA PRO A 59 -0.87 11.61 -16.20
C PRO A 59 0.22 11.94 -15.17
N SER A 60 -0.16 12.65 -14.11
CA SER A 60 0.71 12.89 -12.96
C SER A 60 0.62 11.71 -12.01
N VAL A 61 1.75 11.25 -11.46
CA VAL A 61 1.78 10.16 -10.47
C VAL A 61 2.35 10.61 -9.14
N PHE A 62 1.67 10.22 -8.06
CA PHE A 62 2.02 10.49 -6.67
C PHE A 62 2.07 9.18 -5.89
N TYR A 63 2.96 9.05 -4.92
CA TYR A 63 2.90 7.90 -4.00
C TYR A 63 1.54 7.81 -3.35
N ALA A 64 0.99 6.60 -3.25
CA ALA A 64 -0.29 6.35 -2.60
C ALA A 64 -0.14 6.33 -1.07
N THR A 65 0.29 7.45 -0.49
CA THR A 65 0.38 7.64 0.96
C THR A 65 -0.91 8.29 1.50
N PRO A 66 -1.20 8.15 2.80
CA PRO A 66 -2.33 8.83 3.43
C PRO A 66 -2.30 10.36 3.22
N GLU A 67 -1.12 10.97 3.29
CA GLU A 67 -0.94 12.41 3.12
C GLU A 67 -1.28 12.86 1.70
N ASN A 68 -0.79 12.13 0.70
CA ASN A 68 -1.09 12.42 -0.70
C ASN A 68 -2.57 12.17 -1.03
N ARG A 69 -3.18 11.12 -0.46
CA ARG A 69 -4.63 10.91 -0.59
C ARG A 69 -5.39 12.11 -0.04
N GLN A 70 -5.07 12.56 1.17
CA GLN A 70 -5.75 13.69 1.80
C GLN A 70 -5.61 14.98 0.99
N ALA A 71 -4.42 15.22 0.40
CA ALA A 71 -4.20 16.35 -0.49
C ALA A 71 -5.09 16.26 -1.74
N LEU A 72 -5.16 15.08 -2.38
CA LEU A 72 -6.03 14.85 -3.54
C LEU A 72 -7.52 14.98 -3.19
N VAL A 73 -7.96 14.45 -2.05
CA VAL A 73 -9.35 14.57 -1.57
C VAL A 73 -9.72 16.04 -1.36
N THR A 74 -8.79 16.84 -0.83
CA THR A 74 -9.01 18.28 -0.63
C THR A 74 -9.21 19.02 -1.95
N LEU A 75 -8.56 18.56 -3.03
CA LEU A 75 -8.60 19.20 -4.34
C LEU A 75 -9.78 18.70 -5.20
N TYR A 76 -10.08 17.41 -5.15
CA TYR A 76 -11.01 16.74 -6.09
C TYR A 76 -12.27 16.17 -5.42
N GLY A 77 -12.31 16.11 -4.09
CA GLY A 77 -13.41 15.54 -3.31
C GLY A 77 -13.23 14.06 -2.97
N GLU A 78 -13.90 13.60 -1.91
CA GLU A 78 -13.79 12.21 -1.42
C GLU A 78 -14.21 11.19 -2.47
N ASP A 79 -15.30 11.45 -3.21
CA ASP A 79 -15.87 10.54 -4.20
C ASP A 79 -14.96 10.32 -5.42
N ALA A 80 -14.03 11.25 -5.68
CA ALA A 80 -13.14 11.21 -6.82
C ALA A 80 -11.83 10.47 -6.53
N VAL A 81 -11.45 10.29 -5.26
CA VAL A 81 -10.15 9.72 -4.89
C VAL A 81 -10.33 8.30 -4.34
N PRO A 82 -9.74 7.29 -4.99
CA PRO A 82 -9.79 5.92 -4.51
C PRO A 82 -9.32 5.80 -3.05
N GLU A 83 -9.98 4.93 -2.28
CA GLU A 83 -9.51 4.54 -0.95
C GLU A 83 -8.16 3.80 -1.06
N LEU A 84 -7.32 3.96 -0.04
CA LEU A 84 -6.12 3.15 0.06
C LEU A 84 -6.51 1.72 0.45
N PRO A 85 -5.91 0.69 -0.17
CA PRO A 85 -6.11 -0.67 0.26
C PRO A 85 -5.61 -0.80 1.69
N LEU A 86 -6.39 -1.49 2.51
CA LEU A 86 -5.98 -1.83 3.87
C LEU A 86 -4.77 -2.77 3.78
N ARG A 87 -3.72 -2.49 4.54
CA ARG A 87 -2.51 -3.30 4.61
C ARG A 87 -2.11 -3.58 6.05
N GLY A 88 -1.19 -4.52 6.24
CA GLY A 88 -0.60 -4.81 7.54
C GLY A 88 -1.63 -5.05 8.64
N SER A 89 -1.50 -4.31 9.74
CA SER A 89 -2.31 -4.44 10.95
C SER A 89 -3.78 -4.14 10.69
N GLU A 90 -4.08 -3.16 9.86
CA GLU A 90 -5.48 -2.84 9.50
C GLU A 90 -6.12 -3.95 8.69
N LEU A 91 -5.39 -4.53 7.74
CA LEU A 91 -5.85 -5.68 6.97
C LEU A 91 -6.07 -6.89 7.89
N THR A 92 -5.16 -7.16 8.82
CA THR A 92 -5.32 -8.24 9.81
C THR A 92 -6.60 -8.06 10.63
N ARG A 93 -6.91 -6.85 11.10
CA ARG A 93 -8.17 -6.58 11.83
C ARG A 93 -9.39 -6.95 10.99
N LYS A 94 -9.41 -6.51 9.73
CA LYS A 94 -10.53 -6.80 8.83
C LYS A 94 -10.64 -8.27 8.44
N LEU A 95 -9.51 -8.98 8.31
CA LEU A 95 -9.51 -10.43 8.10
C LEU A 95 -10.11 -11.16 9.32
N LEU A 96 -9.77 -10.75 10.54
CA LEU A 96 -10.29 -11.36 11.77
C LEU A 96 -11.82 -11.21 11.95
N GLU A 97 -12.45 -10.24 11.27
CA GLU A 97 -13.91 -10.14 11.21
C GLU A 97 -14.55 -11.27 10.39
N LYS A 98 -13.81 -11.81 9.41
CA LYS A 98 -14.28 -12.86 8.49
C LYS A 98 -13.83 -14.27 8.89
N GLN A 99 -12.67 -14.38 9.51
CA GLN A 99 -12.06 -15.67 9.88
C GLN A 99 -11.51 -15.66 11.30
N LYS A 100 -11.56 -16.82 11.96
CA LYS A 100 -11.15 -16.95 13.36
C LYS A 100 -9.64 -16.82 13.58
N TYR A 101 -8.84 -17.17 12.57
CA TYR A 101 -7.39 -17.21 12.68
C TYR A 101 -6.73 -16.61 11.43
N VAL A 102 -5.70 -15.80 11.63
CA VAL A 102 -4.89 -15.21 10.54
C VAL A 102 -3.42 -15.49 10.85
N LEU A 103 -2.68 -16.03 9.88
CA LEU A 103 -1.23 -16.18 10.01
C LEU A 103 -0.57 -14.82 9.75
N CYS A 104 0.26 -14.35 10.68
CA CYS A 104 0.86 -13.04 10.60
C CYS A 104 2.35 -13.05 10.95
N LEU A 105 3.09 -12.11 10.36
CA LEU A 105 4.34 -11.61 10.93
C LEU A 105 3.98 -10.61 12.02
N VAL A 106 4.58 -10.74 13.20
CA VAL A 106 4.21 -9.94 14.38
C VAL A 106 5.39 -9.16 14.96
N SER A 107 5.09 -8.01 15.54
CA SER A 107 6.09 -7.11 16.16
C SER A 107 5.46 -6.24 17.23
N ASN A 108 6.28 -5.81 18.20
CA ASN A 108 5.92 -4.83 19.24
C ASN A 108 6.60 -3.47 19.00
N ILE A 109 7.07 -3.21 17.77
CA ILE A 109 7.80 -1.98 17.44
C ILE A 109 7.10 -1.23 16.30
N ASN A 110 6.95 -1.91 15.16
CA ASN A 110 6.21 -1.45 13.98
C ASN A 110 6.09 -2.60 12.97
N GLU A 111 5.32 -2.39 11.90
CA GLU A 111 5.13 -3.36 10.82
C GLU A 111 6.41 -3.65 10.04
N ASP A 112 7.26 -2.64 9.81
CA ASP A 112 8.54 -2.84 9.12
C ASP A 112 9.46 -3.81 9.85
N LYS A 113 9.45 -3.76 11.18
CA LYS A 113 10.18 -4.69 12.02
C LYS A 113 9.56 -6.08 12.00
N ALA A 114 8.24 -6.19 11.84
CA ALA A 114 7.58 -7.48 11.61
C ALA A 114 8.06 -8.11 10.29
N ARG A 115 8.17 -7.30 9.22
CA ARG A 115 8.63 -7.74 7.88
C ARG A 115 10.13 -8.11 7.83
N ARG A 116 10.98 -7.35 8.52
CA ARG A 116 12.45 -7.41 8.37
C ARG A 116 13.19 -8.18 9.47
N ASN A 117 12.51 -8.69 10.50
CA ASN A 117 13.19 -9.48 11.54
C ASN A 117 13.78 -10.77 10.94
N ASP A 118 14.94 -11.19 11.45
CA ASP A 118 15.62 -12.43 11.03
C ASP A 118 16.00 -13.28 12.27
N PRO A 119 15.37 -14.44 12.49
CA PRO A 119 14.20 -14.92 11.75
C PRO A 119 12.95 -14.07 12.04
N PRO A 120 11.99 -13.96 11.09
CA PRO A 120 10.74 -13.27 11.34
C PRO A 120 9.97 -13.95 12.47
N LYS A 121 9.35 -13.17 13.36
CA LYS A 121 8.45 -13.73 14.37
C LYS A 121 7.09 -13.97 13.72
N VAL A 122 6.75 -15.24 13.52
CA VAL A 122 5.46 -15.67 12.97
C VAL A 122 4.50 -15.99 14.12
N GLY A 123 3.24 -15.58 13.97
CA GLY A 123 2.19 -15.83 14.95
C GLY A 123 0.84 -16.07 14.30
N VAL A 124 0.04 -16.97 14.86
CA VAL A 124 -1.37 -17.12 14.48
C VAL A 124 -2.19 -16.18 15.34
N VAL A 125 -2.70 -15.12 14.74
CA VAL A 125 -3.56 -14.14 15.42
C VAL A 125 -4.99 -14.69 15.49
N SER A 126 -5.59 -14.64 16.67
CA SER A 126 -6.91 -15.19 17.00
C SER A 126 -7.95 -14.14 17.39
N GLY A 127 -7.55 -12.86 17.43
CA GLY A 127 -8.44 -11.75 17.76
C GLY A 127 -7.68 -10.48 18.10
N VAL A 128 -8.43 -9.46 18.51
CA VAL A 128 -7.92 -8.15 18.91
C VAL A 128 -8.40 -7.86 20.34
N ILE A 129 -7.51 -7.40 21.20
CA ILE A 129 -7.79 -6.97 22.58
C ILE A 129 -7.31 -5.52 22.71
N SER A 130 -8.26 -4.60 22.84
CA SER A 130 -8.00 -3.16 22.72
C SER A 130 -7.30 -2.87 21.38
N ASP A 131 -6.03 -2.45 21.39
CA ASP A 131 -5.24 -2.18 20.18
C ASP A 131 -4.25 -3.29 19.82
N TRP A 132 -4.20 -4.37 20.62
CA TRP A 132 -3.23 -5.45 20.48
C TRP A 132 -3.84 -6.67 19.78
N PHE A 133 -3.03 -7.35 18.97
CA PHE A 133 -3.35 -8.63 18.36
C PHE A 133 -3.07 -9.76 19.34
N ARG A 134 -4.10 -10.54 19.68
CA ARG A 134 -3.96 -11.76 20.50
C ARG A 134 -3.52 -12.92 19.62
N LEU A 135 -2.47 -13.62 20.02
CA LEU A 135 -1.98 -14.83 19.38
C LEU A 135 -2.67 -16.09 19.93
N ALA A 136 -2.55 -17.21 19.24
CA ALA A 136 -3.12 -18.50 19.64
C ALA A 136 -2.49 -19.07 20.93
N ASP A 137 -1.30 -18.62 21.31
CA ASP A 137 -0.64 -18.96 22.57
C ASP A 137 -0.97 -17.97 23.71
N GLU A 138 -2.00 -17.14 23.52
CA GLU A 138 -2.44 -16.07 24.42
C GLU A 138 -1.43 -14.93 24.61
N SER A 139 -0.28 -14.96 23.92
CA SER A 139 0.60 -13.80 23.85
C SER A 139 -0.02 -12.68 23.01
N VAL A 140 0.54 -11.48 23.09
CA VAL A 140 0.05 -10.31 22.35
C VAL A 140 1.14 -9.68 21.50
N ALA A 141 0.73 -9.09 20.39
CA ALA A 141 1.57 -8.26 19.53
C ALA A 141 0.89 -6.93 19.20
N GLU A 142 1.66 -5.86 19.07
CA GLU A 142 1.11 -4.54 18.74
C GLU A 142 0.82 -4.39 17.23
N PHE A 143 1.65 -5.02 16.40
CA PHE A 143 1.56 -5.00 14.94
C PHE A 143 1.48 -6.41 14.39
N ALA A 144 0.63 -6.61 13.39
CA ALA A 144 0.43 -7.91 12.74
C ALA A 144 0.23 -7.75 11.22
N VAL A 145 1.17 -8.25 10.43
CA VAL A 145 1.11 -8.23 8.96
C VAL A 145 0.68 -9.60 8.46
N PRO A 146 -0.46 -9.73 7.76
CA PRO A 146 -1.00 -11.03 7.38
C PRO A 146 -0.17 -11.64 6.24
N VAL A 147 0.06 -12.95 6.30
CA VAL A 147 0.84 -13.70 5.31
C VAL A 147 0.15 -14.99 4.89
N ASP A 148 0.46 -15.46 3.68
CA ASP A 148 0.08 -16.78 3.19
C ASP A 148 0.93 -17.90 3.82
N ASN A 149 0.64 -19.15 3.48
CA ASN A 149 1.41 -20.31 3.97
C ASN A 149 2.86 -20.37 3.47
N ASN A 150 3.20 -19.56 2.46
CA ASN A 150 4.57 -19.45 1.93
C ASN A 150 5.33 -18.27 2.58
N GLY A 151 4.68 -17.49 3.44
CA GLY A 151 5.26 -16.31 4.08
C GLY A 151 5.16 -15.02 3.26
N ASN A 152 4.39 -15.00 2.16
CA ASN A 152 4.17 -13.80 1.36
C ASN A 152 3.11 -12.91 2.03
N GLU A 153 3.35 -11.60 2.10
CA GLU A 153 2.37 -10.64 2.62
C GLU A 153 1.09 -10.63 1.78
N ILE A 154 -0.05 -10.82 2.45
CA ILE A 154 -1.37 -10.66 1.86
C ILE A 154 -1.65 -9.16 1.81
N THR A 155 -1.97 -8.63 0.62
CA THR A 155 -2.20 -7.19 0.42
C THR A 155 -3.64 -6.84 0.04
N GLU A 156 -4.49 -7.84 -0.18
CA GLU A 156 -5.88 -7.67 -0.61
C GLU A 156 -6.76 -8.73 0.08
N ILE A 157 -8.05 -8.43 0.25
CA ILE A 157 -9.03 -9.40 0.72
C ILE A 157 -9.68 -9.99 -0.53
N GLU A 158 -9.40 -11.26 -0.84
CA GLU A 158 -10.18 -11.96 -1.87
C GLU A 158 -11.66 -11.96 -1.45
N SER A 159 -12.53 -11.47 -2.33
CA SER A 159 -13.97 -11.51 -2.12
C SER A 159 -14.45 -12.92 -2.46
N CYS A 160 -14.59 -13.77 -1.43
CA CYS A 160 -15.33 -15.02 -1.54
C CYS A 160 -16.83 -14.76 -1.70
#